data_AF-A0A382FME0-F1
#
_entry.id   AF-A0A382FME0-F1
#
_cell.length_a   1.000
_cell.length_b   1.000
_cell.length_c   1.000
_cell.angle_alpha   90.00
_cell.angle_beta   90.00
_cell.angle_gamma   90.00
#
_symmetry.space_group_name_H-M   'P 1'
#
loop_
_entity.id
_entity.type
_entity.pdbx_description
1 polymer ?
#
loop_
_entity_poly.entity_id
_entity_poly.type
_entity_poly.pdbx_seq_one_letter_code
_entity_poly.pdbx_strand_id
1 'polypeptide(L)'
;MTYRLLHANDFWIPLSTLVVITMMGCKSQGNPELVIDQRSYNLGGIGAFGEMVDAGVKKLALSAALSPENMDALIEEAARIAKRNNVEIYRENDFLVTDLFPASITEGKHVLVIYNGETKQEYLDLKIQKAQLVASNQYAGRSREEIARRFGAMLSYPEWKIDELISKNSSE
;
A
#
# COMPACT_ATOMS: atom_id res chain seq x y z
N MET A 1 57.22 -67.22 -16.21
CA MET A 1 56.78 -67.29 -14.81
C MET A 1 55.55 -66.39 -14.70
N THR A 2 54.43 -66.97 -14.23
CA THR A 2 53.07 -66.42 -14.07
C THR A 2 52.30 -65.94 -15.31
N TYR A 3 51.25 -66.71 -15.63
CA TYR A 3 50.19 -66.46 -16.61
C TYR A 3 49.00 -65.74 -15.96
N ARG A 4 48.25 -64.94 -16.73
CA ARG A 4 46.77 -65.07 -16.83
C ARG A 4 46.19 -64.28 -18.00
N LEU A 5 45.48 -65.01 -18.87
CA LEU A 5 44.61 -64.57 -19.95
C LEU A 5 43.40 -63.76 -19.43
N LEU A 6 42.77 -62.93 -20.28
CA LEU A 6 41.40 -63.15 -20.79
C LEU A 6 40.94 -61.99 -21.72
N HIS A 7 40.49 -62.43 -22.91
CA HIS A 7 39.46 -61.92 -23.84
C HIS A 7 39.57 -60.58 -24.59
N ALA A 8 39.59 -60.79 -25.92
CA ALA A 8 39.10 -59.96 -27.01
C ALA A 8 37.66 -59.44 -26.82
N ASN A 9 37.35 -58.31 -27.47
CA ASN A 9 36.12 -58.19 -28.25
C ASN A 9 36.17 -56.98 -29.19
N ASP A 10 36.04 -57.29 -30.48
CA ASP A 10 35.80 -56.38 -31.61
C ASP A 10 34.48 -55.62 -31.42
N PHE A 11 34.49 -54.30 -31.66
CA PHE A 11 33.29 -53.47 -31.61
C PHE A 11 32.86 -53.09 -33.04
N TRP A 12 31.91 -53.84 -33.58
CA TRP A 12 31.17 -53.51 -34.80
C TRP A 12 29.96 -52.62 -34.43
N ILE A 13 29.82 -51.47 -35.10
CA ILE A 13 28.66 -50.57 -34.96
C ILE A 13 27.61 -50.93 -36.02
N PRO A 14 26.39 -51.37 -35.66
CA PRO A 14 25.32 -51.51 -36.63
C PRO A 14 24.65 -50.16 -36.94
N LEU A 15 24.42 -49.98 -38.23
CA LEU A 15 23.73 -48.88 -38.88
C LEU A 15 22.22 -48.97 -38.63
N SER A 16 21.67 -48.22 -37.67
CA SER A 16 20.25 -47.81 -37.66
C SER A 16 19.93 -46.90 -36.48
N THR A 17 20.13 -45.59 -36.65
CA THR A 17 19.52 -44.59 -35.76
C THR A 17 18.35 -43.96 -36.51
N LEU A 18 17.16 -44.54 -36.32
CA LEU A 18 15.90 -43.90 -36.67
C LEU A 18 15.71 -42.71 -35.74
N VAL A 19 16.07 -41.50 -36.20
CA VAL A 19 15.84 -40.26 -35.45
C VAL A 19 14.35 -39.93 -35.53
N VAL A 20 13.61 -40.28 -34.48
CA VAL A 20 12.24 -39.80 -34.27
C VAL A 20 12.33 -38.34 -33.82
N ILE A 21 12.13 -37.42 -34.76
CA ILE A 21 11.98 -35.99 -34.45
C ILE A 21 10.59 -35.79 -33.86
N THR A 22 10.48 -35.84 -32.53
CA THR A 22 9.32 -35.32 -31.82
C THR A 22 9.24 -33.81 -32.05
N MET A 23 8.26 -33.36 -32.82
CA MET A 23 7.92 -31.94 -32.90
C MET A 23 7.41 -31.49 -31.52
N MET A 24 8.31 -30.98 -30.68
CA MET A 24 7.93 -30.13 -29.56
C MET A 24 7.30 -28.88 -30.17
N GLY A 25 5.97 -28.85 -30.21
CA GLY A 25 5.23 -27.62 -30.44
C GLY A 25 5.69 -26.60 -29.41
N CYS A 26 6.21 -25.47 -29.89
CA CYS A 26 6.45 -24.30 -29.07
C CYS A 26 5.14 -23.96 -28.36
N LYS A 27 5.04 -24.29 -27.07
CA LYS A 27 4.11 -23.60 -26.19
C LYS A 27 4.55 -22.14 -26.23
N SER A 28 3.67 -21.28 -26.75
CA SER A 28 3.72 -19.84 -26.50
C SER A 28 4.02 -19.66 -25.01
N GLN A 29 5.23 -19.21 -24.68
CA GLN A 29 5.52 -18.78 -23.32
C GLN A 29 4.75 -17.49 -23.14
N GLY A 30 3.56 -17.60 -22.54
CA GLY A 30 2.82 -16.46 -22.06
C GLY A 30 3.75 -15.61 -21.21
N ASN A 31 3.78 -14.31 -21.50
CA ASN A 31 4.54 -13.33 -20.74
C ASN A 31 4.23 -13.55 -19.24
N PRO A 32 5.21 -13.82 -18.36
CA PRO A 32 4.93 -13.93 -16.94
C PRO A 32 4.33 -12.60 -16.49
N GLU A 33 3.07 -12.64 -16.06
CA GLU A 33 2.39 -11.49 -15.48
C GLU A 33 3.26 -10.97 -14.33
N LEU A 34 3.72 -9.72 -14.44
CA LEU A 34 4.56 -9.10 -13.42
C LEU A 34 3.71 -8.91 -12.15
N VAL A 35 3.82 -9.84 -11.20
CA VAL A 35 3.15 -9.74 -9.90
C VAL A 35 3.90 -8.72 -9.03
N ILE A 36 3.25 -7.61 -8.71
CA ILE A 36 3.78 -6.62 -7.76
C ILE A 36 3.61 -7.15 -6.33
N ASP A 37 4.70 -7.18 -5.56
CA ASP A 37 4.62 -7.48 -4.13
C ASP A 37 3.93 -6.33 -3.38
N GLN A 38 2.68 -6.56 -2.98
CA GLN A 38 1.84 -5.52 -2.38
C GLN A 38 2.39 -4.99 -1.06
N ARG A 39 3.08 -5.85 -0.30
CA ARG A 39 3.74 -5.44 0.95
C ARG A 39 4.83 -4.42 0.68
N SER A 40 5.75 -4.71 -0.22
CA SER A 40 6.82 -3.79 -0.62
C SER A 40 6.26 -2.50 -1.23
N TYR A 41 5.20 -2.61 -2.05
CA TYR A 41 4.52 -1.42 -2.59
C TYR A 41 3.99 -0.50 -1.49
N ASN A 42 3.30 -1.05 -0.49
CA ASN A 42 2.74 -0.29 0.63
C ASN A 42 3.84 0.34 1.50
N LEU A 43 4.90 -0.41 1.82
CA LEU A 43 6.05 0.10 2.57
C LEU A 43 6.79 1.21 1.82
N GLY A 44 6.91 1.07 0.49
CA GLY A 44 7.45 2.10 -0.39
C GLY A 44 6.63 3.39 -0.33
N GLY A 45 5.31 3.28 -0.39
CA GLY A 45 4.40 4.43 -0.24
C GLY A 45 4.54 5.15 1.10
N ILE A 46 4.63 4.39 2.21
CA ILE A 46 4.90 4.96 3.54
C ILE A 46 6.25 5.67 3.56
N GLY A 47 7.27 5.09 2.92
CA GLY A 47 8.59 5.71 2.78
C GLY A 47 8.54 7.06 2.06
N ALA A 48 7.91 7.10 0.89
CA ALA A 48 7.78 8.31 0.10
C ALA A 48 6.98 9.41 0.82
N PHE A 49 5.86 9.05 1.45
CA PHE A 49 5.07 10.03 2.20
C PHE A 49 5.77 10.49 3.49
N GLY A 50 6.53 9.62 4.14
CA GLY A 50 7.37 10.00 5.29
C GLY A 50 8.39 11.07 4.92
N GLU A 51 9.09 10.92 3.77
CA GLU A 51 10.02 11.95 3.28
C GLU A 51 9.31 13.28 3.01
N MET A 52 8.12 13.25 2.41
CA MET A 52 7.34 14.47 2.16
C MET A 52 6.89 15.16 3.46
N VAL A 53 6.61 14.40 4.51
CA VAL A 53 6.25 14.96 5.82
C VAL A 53 7.47 15.55 6.53
N ASP A 54 8.62 14.86 6.50
CA ASP A 54 9.88 15.35 7.07
C ASP A 54 10.34 16.64 6.41
N ALA A 55 10.24 16.71 5.08
CA ALA A 55 10.58 17.90 4.30
C ALA A 55 9.58 19.07 4.47
N GLY A 56 8.48 18.87 5.20
CA GLY A 56 7.43 19.89 5.40
C GLY A 56 6.54 20.14 4.18
N VAL A 57 6.66 19.31 3.12
CA VAL A 57 5.79 19.38 1.93
C VAL A 57 4.36 18.94 2.29
N LYS A 58 4.25 17.90 3.12
CA LYS A 58 2.98 17.45 3.68
C LYS A 58 2.96 17.72 5.18
N LYS A 59 1.86 18.30 5.67
CA LYS A 59 1.63 18.40 7.11
C LYS A 59 1.30 17.02 7.69
N LEU A 60 0.37 16.30 7.06
CA LEU A 60 -0.05 14.95 7.40
C LEU A 60 -0.16 14.10 6.13
N ALA A 61 0.18 12.82 6.23
CA ALA A 61 -0.04 11.84 5.16
C ALA A 61 -0.71 10.57 5.67
N LEU A 62 -1.27 9.78 4.75
CA LEU A 62 -1.99 8.54 5.03
C LEU A 62 -1.36 7.39 4.25
N SER A 63 -1.21 6.23 4.88
CA SER A 63 -0.92 5.00 4.15
C SER A 63 -2.12 4.54 3.32
N ALA A 64 -1.94 3.47 2.54
CA ALA A 64 -3.06 2.70 2.03
C ALA A 64 -3.97 2.22 3.18
N ALA A 65 -5.28 2.18 2.93
CA ALA A 65 -6.25 1.56 3.82
C ALA A 65 -6.19 0.03 3.66
N LEU A 66 -5.87 -0.68 4.73
CA LEU A 66 -5.66 -2.14 4.73
C LEU A 66 -6.60 -2.82 5.72
N SER A 67 -6.86 -4.12 5.52
CA SER A 67 -7.53 -4.89 6.57
C SER A 67 -6.70 -4.87 7.87
N PRO A 68 -7.33 -5.11 9.03
CA PRO A 68 -6.62 -5.21 10.30
C PRO A 68 -5.42 -6.17 10.25
N GLU A 69 -5.59 -7.34 9.64
CA GLU A 69 -4.58 -8.39 9.54
C GLU A 69 -3.40 -7.96 8.67
N ASN A 70 -3.68 -7.32 7.53
CA ASN A 70 -2.64 -6.79 6.65
C ASN A 70 -1.89 -5.63 7.31
N MET A 71 -2.58 -4.81 8.12
CA MET A 71 -1.94 -3.76 8.90
C MET A 71 -1.05 -4.34 10.02
N ASP A 72 -1.52 -5.36 10.74
CA ASP A 72 -0.74 -6.07 11.76
C ASP A 72 0.56 -6.63 11.18
N ALA A 73 0.48 -7.23 9.99
CA ALA A 73 1.66 -7.75 9.31
C ALA A 73 2.64 -6.64 8.88
N LEU A 74 2.17 -5.41 8.61
CA LEU A 74 2.94 -4.30 8.05
C LEU A 74 3.58 -3.37 9.09
N ILE A 75 2.92 -3.19 10.24
CA ILE A 75 3.14 -2.05 11.12
C ILE A 75 4.55 -2.01 11.74
N GLU A 76 5.17 -3.16 11.99
CA GLU A 76 6.53 -3.21 12.54
C GLU A 76 7.55 -2.62 11.56
N GLU A 77 7.53 -3.06 10.30
CA GLU A 77 8.38 -2.51 9.23
C GLU A 77 8.04 -1.06 8.92
N ALA A 78 6.76 -0.70 8.93
CA ALA A 78 6.33 0.68 8.75
C ALA A 78 6.94 1.60 9.82
N ALA A 79 7.00 1.17 11.08
CA ALA A 79 7.63 1.92 12.17
C ALA A 79 9.14 2.12 11.94
N ARG A 80 9.84 1.11 11.42
CA ARG A 80 11.28 1.24 11.07
C ARG A 80 11.49 2.24 9.92
N ILE A 81 10.62 2.23 8.92
CA ILE A 81 10.65 3.18 7.80
C ILE A 81 10.35 4.61 8.29
N ALA A 82 9.32 4.78 9.12
CA ALA A 82 8.96 6.07 9.71
C ALA A 82 10.15 6.68 10.48
N LYS A 83 10.79 5.87 11.34
CA LYS A 83 11.99 6.28 12.08
C LYS A 83 13.14 6.70 11.15
N ARG A 84 13.39 5.98 10.06
CA ARG A 84 14.43 6.33 9.07
C ARG A 84 14.17 7.68 8.41
N ASN A 85 12.89 8.02 8.21
CA ASN A 85 12.46 9.26 7.59
C ASN A 85 12.14 10.36 8.62
N ASN A 86 12.56 10.23 9.88
CA ASN A 86 12.32 11.21 10.95
C ASN A 86 10.84 11.62 11.12
N VAL A 87 9.92 10.66 10.95
CA VAL A 87 8.48 10.86 11.16
C VAL A 87 7.92 9.85 12.14
N GLU A 88 6.77 10.19 12.71
CA GLU A 88 5.98 9.30 13.55
C GLU A 88 4.81 8.69 12.77
N ILE A 89 4.30 7.56 13.27
CA ILE A 89 3.10 6.92 12.74
C ILE A 89 2.08 6.62 13.85
N TYR A 90 0.80 6.78 13.51
CA TYR A 90 -0.33 6.41 14.35
C TYR A 90 -1.27 5.50 13.57
N ARG A 91 -1.61 4.34 14.14
CA ARG A 91 -2.62 3.45 13.58
C ARG A 91 -4.00 4.01 13.84
N GLU A 92 -4.67 4.41 12.78
CA GLU A 92 -6.05 4.85 12.76
C GLU A 92 -6.96 3.68 12.39
N ASN A 93 -7.91 3.38 13.27
CA ASN A 93 -8.89 2.30 13.14
C ASN A 93 -10.35 2.79 13.25
N ASP A 94 -10.55 4.08 13.47
CA ASP A 94 -11.83 4.78 13.46
C ASP A 94 -11.68 6.05 12.62
N PHE A 95 -11.57 5.87 11.31
CA PHE A 95 -11.10 6.91 10.40
C PHE A 95 -11.98 8.17 10.41
N LEU A 96 -11.35 9.35 10.27
CA LEU A 96 -12.05 10.63 10.07
C LEU A 96 -12.74 10.66 8.69
N VAL A 97 -13.92 10.06 8.60
CA VAL A 97 -14.75 10.11 7.37
C VAL A 97 -15.27 11.54 7.17
N THR A 98 -15.03 12.12 6.00
CA THR A 98 -15.53 13.45 5.59
C THR A 98 -15.90 13.40 4.11
N ASP A 99 -16.43 14.50 3.59
CA ASP A 99 -16.78 14.62 2.16
C ASP A 99 -15.56 14.66 1.21
N LEU A 100 -14.33 14.46 1.72
CA LEU A 100 -13.15 14.30 0.85
C LEU A 100 -13.08 12.94 0.18
N PHE A 101 -13.56 11.90 0.84
CA PHE A 101 -13.43 10.52 0.39
C PHE A 101 -14.69 9.72 0.72
N PRO A 102 -15.13 8.78 -0.16
CA PRO A 102 -16.20 7.85 0.17
C PRO A 102 -15.86 7.04 1.43
N ALA A 103 -16.85 6.87 2.33
CA ALA A 103 -16.70 6.12 3.58
C ALA A 103 -16.22 4.68 3.35
N SER A 104 -16.66 4.07 2.24
CA SER A 104 -16.33 2.71 1.81
C SER A 104 -14.84 2.45 1.59
N ILE A 105 -14.04 3.50 1.38
CA ILE A 105 -12.58 3.35 1.26
C ILE A 105 -11.98 2.83 2.56
N THR A 106 -12.51 3.28 3.70
CA THR A 106 -11.96 3.05 5.04
C THR A 106 -12.82 2.13 5.91
N GLU A 107 -14.01 1.75 5.46
CA GLU A 107 -14.89 0.84 6.19
C GLU A 107 -14.20 -0.52 6.44
N GLY A 108 -14.13 -0.91 7.72
CA GLY A 108 -13.47 -2.15 8.16
C GLY A 108 -11.96 -2.19 7.92
N LYS A 109 -11.32 -1.04 7.65
CA LYS A 109 -9.89 -0.94 7.35
C LYS A 109 -9.17 -0.03 8.34
N HIS A 110 -7.86 -0.24 8.43
CA HIS A 110 -6.94 0.60 9.18
C HIS A 110 -6.04 1.39 8.23
N VAL A 111 -5.62 2.56 8.70
CA VAL A 111 -4.72 3.48 7.99
C VAL A 111 -3.60 3.88 8.95
N LEU A 112 -2.38 4.08 8.47
CA LEU A 112 -1.35 4.77 9.25
C LEU A 112 -1.39 6.26 8.91
N VAL A 113 -1.58 7.08 9.94
CA VAL A 113 -1.34 8.52 9.88
C VAL A 113 0.15 8.75 10.06
N ILE A 114 0.77 9.41 9.09
CA ILE A 114 2.20 9.73 9.07
C ILE A 114 2.33 11.24 9.34
N TYR A 115 3.08 11.62 10.38
CA TYR A 115 3.07 12.98 10.90
C TYR A 115 4.37 13.35 11.63
N ASN A 116 4.50 14.64 11.96
CA ASN A 116 5.51 15.17 12.89
C ASN A 116 4.87 16.07 13.96
N GLY A 117 5.44 16.03 15.17
CA GLY A 117 5.09 16.92 16.28
C GLY A 117 3.60 16.89 16.64
N GLU A 118 3.02 18.07 16.84
CA GLU A 118 1.63 18.24 17.31
C GLU A 118 0.57 17.88 16.25
N THR A 119 0.96 17.58 15.01
CA THR A 119 0.03 17.31 13.91
C THR A 119 -0.92 16.15 14.21
N LYS A 120 -0.47 15.12 14.95
CA LYS A 120 -1.37 14.05 15.39
C LYS A 120 -2.45 14.58 16.32
N GLN A 121 -2.11 15.45 17.26
CA GLN A 121 -3.09 16.00 18.18
C GLN A 121 -4.11 16.85 17.43
N GLU A 122 -3.68 17.68 16.48
CA GLU A 122 -4.61 18.45 15.65
C GLU A 122 -5.59 17.56 14.88
N TYR A 123 -5.13 16.40 14.39
CA TYR A 123 -5.97 15.44 13.70
C TYR A 123 -7.00 14.80 14.65
N LEU A 124 -6.57 14.42 15.86
CA LEU A 124 -7.46 13.88 16.89
C LEU A 124 -8.47 14.92 17.38
N ASP A 125 -8.07 16.18 17.52
CA ASP A 125 -8.96 17.28 17.91
C ASP A 125 -10.01 17.54 16.83
N LEU A 126 -9.64 17.43 15.55
CA LEU A 126 -10.59 17.53 14.44
C LEU A 126 -11.62 16.38 14.48
N LYS A 127 -11.19 15.16 14.83
CA LYS A 127 -12.11 14.02 15.08
C LYS A 127 -13.06 14.31 16.23
N ILE A 128 -12.55 14.81 17.35
CA ILE A 128 -13.36 15.16 18.52
C ILE A 128 -14.41 16.22 18.16
N GLN A 129 -14.01 17.26 17.44
CA GLN A 129 -14.94 18.31 17.00
C GLN A 129 -16.04 17.75 16.09
N LYS A 130 -15.70 16.89 15.13
CA LYS A 130 -16.70 16.20 14.32
C LYS A 130 -17.67 15.42 15.21
N ALA A 131 -17.15 14.63 16.15
CA ALA A 131 -17.97 13.82 17.05
C ALA A 131 -18.93 14.70 17.90
N GLN A 132 -18.46 15.85 18.38
CA GLN A 132 -19.29 16.81 19.10
C GLN A 132 -20.42 17.38 18.23
N LEU A 133 -20.12 17.77 16.98
CA LEU A 133 -21.12 18.25 16.03
C LEU A 133 -22.16 17.18 15.70
N VAL A 134 -21.76 15.91 15.60
CA VAL A 134 -22.69 14.80 15.40
C VAL A 134 -23.58 14.62 16.63
N ALA A 135 -22.99 14.61 17.83
CA ALA A 135 -23.73 14.46 19.09
C ALA A 135 -24.72 15.60 19.35
N SER A 136 -24.43 16.82 18.89
CA SER A 136 -25.32 17.98 18.99
C SER A 136 -26.31 18.12 17.82
N ASN A 137 -26.32 17.18 16.87
CA ASN A 137 -27.12 17.23 15.64
C ASN A 137 -26.85 18.50 14.80
N GLN A 138 -25.60 18.97 14.80
CA GLN A 138 -25.12 20.15 14.09
C GLN A 138 -24.15 19.83 12.95
N TYR A 139 -23.84 18.55 12.70
CA TYR A 139 -22.96 18.13 11.60
C TYR A 139 -23.68 18.14 10.24
N ALA A 140 -23.98 19.34 9.73
CA ALA A 140 -24.69 19.55 8.48
C ALA A 140 -24.29 20.88 7.81
N GLY A 141 -24.43 20.96 6.48
CA GLY A 141 -24.11 22.17 5.71
C GLY A 141 -22.68 22.64 5.98
N ARG A 142 -22.54 23.92 6.37
CA ARG A 142 -21.23 24.58 6.53
C ARG A 142 -20.31 23.90 7.55
N SER A 143 -20.84 23.41 8.68
CA SER A 143 -20.01 22.78 9.71
C SER A 143 -19.42 21.45 9.24
N ARG A 144 -20.18 20.67 8.45
CA ARG A 144 -19.71 19.42 7.81
C ARG A 144 -18.63 19.71 6.78
N GLU A 145 -18.86 20.72 5.94
CA GLU A 145 -17.89 21.17 4.93
C GLU A 145 -16.59 21.67 5.58
N GLU A 146 -16.67 22.45 6.67
CA GLU A 146 -15.49 22.96 7.39
C GLU A 146 -14.59 21.84 7.92
N ILE A 147 -15.16 20.75 8.44
CA ILE A 147 -14.39 19.57 8.87
C ILE A 147 -13.67 18.94 7.67
N ALA A 148 -14.35 18.79 6.53
CA ALA A 148 -13.75 18.25 5.31
C ALA A 148 -12.60 19.14 4.80
N ARG A 149 -12.81 20.45 4.74
CA ARG A 149 -11.80 21.43 4.31
C ARG A 149 -10.57 21.42 5.21
N ARG A 150 -10.77 21.42 6.53
CA ARG A 150 -9.66 21.34 7.49
C ARG A 150 -8.88 20.06 7.36
N PHE A 151 -9.55 18.92 7.19
CA PHE A 151 -8.85 17.66 6.95
C PHE A 151 -8.04 17.70 5.64
N GLY A 152 -8.60 18.29 4.58
CA GLY A 152 -7.92 18.43 3.28
C GLY A 152 -6.69 19.33 3.37
N ALA A 153 -6.78 20.41 4.15
CA ALA A 153 -5.67 21.31 4.43
C ALA A 153 -4.57 20.60 5.25
N MET A 154 -4.91 19.73 6.21
CA MET A 154 -3.93 18.90 6.91
C MET A 154 -3.22 17.93 5.97
N LEU A 155 -3.91 17.43 4.93
CA LEU A 155 -3.31 16.62 3.87
C LEU A 155 -2.50 17.46 2.86
N SER A 156 -2.36 18.78 3.09
CA SER A 156 -1.69 19.73 2.19
C SER A 156 -2.27 19.73 0.77
N TYR A 157 -3.57 19.45 0.63
CA TYR A 157 -4.24 19.61 -0.66
C TYR A 157 -4.45 21.09 -0.97
N PRO A 158 -4.25 21.52 -2.23
CA PRO A 158 -4.60 22.88 -2.62
C PRO A 158 -6.12 23.06 -2.58
N GLU A 159 -6.58 24.29 -2.35
CA GLU A 159 -8.01 24.61 -2.18
C GLU A 159 -8.88 24.08 -3.32
N TRP A 160 -8.43 24.26 -4.58
CA TRP A 160 -9.16 23.77 -5.75
C TRP A 160 -9.38 22.25 -5.73
N LYS A 161 -8.44 21.48 -5.19
CA LYS A 161 -8.59 20.01 -5.09
C LYS A 161 -9.53 19.65 -3.95
N ILE A 162 -9.50 20.40 -2.85
CA ILE A 162 -10.44 20.23 -1.74
C ILE A 162 -11.87 20.49 -2.24
N ASP A 163 -12.09 21.58 -2.97
CA ASP A 163 -13.38 21.92 -3.57
C ASP A 163 -13.88 20.82 -4.52
N GLU A 164 -13.00 20.33 -5.40
CA GLU A 164 -13.32 19.24 -6.32
C GLU A 164 -13.75 17.96 -5.58
N LEU A 165 -13.00 17.56 -4.55
CA LEU A 165 -13.30 16.36 -3.77
C LEU A 165 -14.62 16.49 -3.00
N ILE A 166 -14.85 17.62 -2.32
CA ILE A 166 -16.09 17.89 -1.61
C ILE A 166 -17.27 17.88 -2.58
N SER A 167 -17.18 18.60 -3.70
CA SER A 167 -18.24 18.62 -4.70
C SER A 167 -18.57 17.23 -5.26
N LYS A 168 -17.57 16.34 -5.35
CA LYS A 168 -17.76 14.98 -5.86
C LYS A 168 -18.48 14.07 -4.87
N ASN A 169 -18.24 14.21 -3.56
CA ASN A 169 -18.79 13.29 -2.56
C ASN A 169 -19.94 13.88 -1.70
N SER A 170 -20.22 15.19 -1.76
CA SER A 170 -21.36 15.81 -1.05
C SER A 170 -22.71 15.63 -1.76
N SER A 171 -22.75 14.91 -2.90
CA SER A 171 -23.98 14.59 -3.64
C SER A 171 -24.54 13.18 -3.36
N GLU A 172 -23.92 12.44 -2.42
CA GLU A 172 -24.41 11.16 -1.87
C GLU A 172 -25.05 11.35 -0.49
#